data_AF-A0A218PQG1-F1
#
_entry.id   AF-A0A218PQG1-F1
#
_cell.length_a   1.000
_cell.length_b   1.000
_cell.length_c   1.000
_cell.angle_alpha   90.00
_cell.angle_beta   90.00
_cell.angle_gamma   90.00
#
_symmetry.space_group_name_H-M   'P 1'
#
loop_
_entity.id
_entity.type
_entity.pdbx_description
1 polymer ?
#
loop_
_entity_poly.entity_id
_entity_poly.type
_entity_poly.pdbx_seq_one_letter_code
_entity_poly.pdbx_strand_id
1 'polypeptide(L)' 'METGLGMLGLAPAVFWSLTPRELQAILRGKFGVSSEGAAPTRVQLDALMRQYPDREA' A
#
# COMPACT_ATOMS: atom_id res chain seq x y z
N MET A 1 -10.78 11.39 -12.39
CA MET A 1 -9.96 10.15 -12.42
C MET A 1 -8.59 10.53 -12.96
N GLU A 2 -7.68 10.95 -12.07
CA GLU A 2 -6.31 11.36 -12.44
C GLU A 2 -5.27 10.36 -11.88
N THR A 3 -5.67 9.09 -11.79
CA THR A 3 -5.03 8.08 -10.93
C THR A 3 -3.81 7.39 -11.55
N GLY A 4 -3.30 7.86 -12.69
CA GLY A 4 -2.19 7.20 -13.40
C GLY A 4 -0.96 8.05 -13.66
N LEU A 5 -1.13 9.34 -13.99
CA LEU A 5 -0.02 10.19 -14.45
C LEU A 5 0.50 11.13 -13.36
N GLY A 6 -0.40 11.78 -12.61
CA GLY A 6 -0.01 12.70 -11.54
C GLY A 6 0.58 12.00 -10.31
N MET A 7 0.03 10.84 -9.94
CA MET A 7 0.43 10.11 -8.72
C MET A 7 1.72 9.30 -8.90
N LEU A 8 1.97 8.78 -10.12
CA LEU A 8 3.18 8.05 -10.45
C LEU A 8 4.33 8.95 -10.93
N GLY A 9 4.07 10.21 -11.30
CA GLY A 9 5.11 11.13 -11.81
C GLY A 9 5.77 10.63 -13.10
N LEU A 10 5.07 9.80 -13.87
CA LEU A 10 5.57 9.24 -15.13
C LEU A 10 5.15 10.15 -16.28
N ALA A 11 6.07 10.34 -17.24
CA ALA A 11 5.72 10.97 -18.51
C ALA A 11 4.66 10.12 -19.24
N PRO A 12 3.68 10.74 -19.93
CA PRO A 12 2.57 10.02 -20.53
C PRO A 12 2.97 8.97 -21.56
N ALA A 13 4.03 9.22 -22.33
CA ALA A 13 4.57 8.25 -23.27
C ALA A 13 5.12 6.99 -22.59
N VAL A 14 5.75 7.16 -21.42
CA VAL A 14 6.30 6.05 -20.64
C VAL A 14 5.15 5.22 -20.07
N PHE A 15 4.12 5.86 -19.51
CA PHE A 15 2.95 5.17 -18.97
C PHE A 15 2.25 4.27 -20.01
N TRP A 16 2.02 4.78 -21.23
CA TRP A 16 1.36 4.03 -22.29
C TRP A 16 2.24 2.95 -22.94
N SER A 17 3.56 3.01 -22.74
CA SER A 17 4.49 1.99 -23.23
C SER A 17 4.74 0.85 -22.22
N LEU A 18 4.31 1.02 -20.96
CA LEU A 18 4.51 0.01 -19.92
C LEU A 18 3.60 -1.19 -20.13
N THR A 19 4.15 -2.39 -19.91
CA THR A 19 3.32 -3.59 -19.81
C THR A 19 2.60 -3.65 -18.45
N PRO A 20 1.47 -4.38 -18.35
CA PRO A 20 0.75 -4.54 -17.09
C PRO A 20 1.60 -5.13 -15.94
N ARG A 21 2.63 -5.90 -16.27
CA ARG A 21 3.57 -6.48 -15.28
C ARG A 21 4.52 -5.43 -14.74
N GLU A 22 5.04 -4.55 -15.60
CA GLU A 22 5.90 -3.44 -15.20
C GLU A 22 5.13 -2.39 -14.40
N LEU A 23 3.88 -2.10 -14.79
CA LEU A 23 3.01 -1.23 -14.01
C LEU A 23 2.79 -1.78 -12.60
N GLN A 24 2.53 -3.08 -12.45
CA GLN A 24 2.42 -3.72 -11.13
C GLN A 24 3.72 -3.63 -10.31
N ALA A 25 4.88 -3.78 -10.94
CA ALA A 25 6.17 -3.65 -10.26
C ALA A 25 6.42 -2.22 -9.75
N ILE A 26 6.09 -1.21 -10.57
CA ILE A 26 6.20 0.21 -10.18
C ILE A 26 5.21 0.54 -9.07
N LEU A 27 3.96 0.07 -9.16
CA LEU A 27 2.96 0.27 -8.12
C LEU A 27 3.40 -0.36 -6.79
N ARG A 28 3.94 -1.58 -6.84
CA ARG A 28 4.51 -2.25 -5.66
C ARG A 28 5.70 -1.49 -5.07
N GLY A 29 6.59 -0.96 -5.91
CA GLY A 29 7.76 -0.21 -5.47
C GLY A 29 7.42 1.17 -4.90
N LYS A 30 6.44 1.88 -5.49
CA LYS A 30 6.05 3.24 -5.07
C LYS A 30 5.06 3.27 -3.91
N PHE A 31 4.07 2.39 -3.90
CA PHE A 31 3.02 2.37 -2.87
C PHE A 31 3.30 1.32 -1.78
N GLY A 32 4.44 0.62 -1.88
CA GLY A 32 4.71 -0.56 -1.08
C GLY A 32 3.82 -1.73 -1.49
N VAL A 33 4.19 -2.93 -1.07
CA VAL A 33 3.23 -4.04 -1.07
C VAL A 33 2.16 -3.65 -0.07
N SER A 34 0.94 -3.33 -0.51
CA SER A 34 -0.18 -3.00 0.38
C SER A 34 -0.54 -4.12 1.38
N SER A 35 0.20 -5.24 1.37
CA SER A 35 0.14 -6.28 2.40
C SER A 35 0.85 -5.93 3.70
N GLU A 36 1.88 -5.06 3.70
CA GLU A 36 2.68 -4.82 4.92
C GLU A 36 2.19 -3.63 5.75
N GLY A 37 1.21 -2.89 5.23
CA GLY A 37 0.58 -1.73 5.90
C GLY A 37 -0.94 -1.75 5.88
N ALA A 38 -1.56 -2.92 5.62
CA ALA A 38 -3.01 -3.03 5.79
C ALA A 38 -3.35 -2.78 7.26
N ALA A 39 -4.25 -1.83 7.53
CA ALA A 39 -4.73 -1.59 8.88
C ALA A 39 -5.18 -2.93 9.49
N PRO A 40 -4.80 -3.22 10.76
CA PRO A 40 -5.11 -4.50 11.36
C PRO A 40 -6.62 -4.72 11.33
N THR A 41 -7.02 -5.95 11.01
CA THR A 41 -8.43 -6.31 11.11
C THR A 41 -8.88 -6.20 12.57
N ARG A 42 -10.20 -6.04 12.81
CA ARG A 42 -10.72 -5.91 14.18
C ARG A 42 -10.30 -7.06 15.09
N VAL A 43 -10.16 -8.27 14.54
CA VAL A 43 -9.70 -9.47 15.25
C VAL A 43 -8.22 -9.38 15.63
N GLN A 44 -7.37 -8.89 14.72
CA GLN A 44 -5.94 -8.69 15.00
C GLN A 44 -5.72 -7.61 16.07
N LEU A 45 -6.49 -6.53 16.00
CA LEU A 45 -6.45 -5.47 17.02
C LEU A 45 -6.88 -6.01 18.40
N ASP A 46 -7.95 -6.79 18.47
CA ASP A 46 -8.42 -7.40 19.72
C ASP A 46 -7.37 -8.37 20.31
N ALA A 47 -6.71 -9.17 19.47
CA ALA A 47 -5.61 -10.03 19.90
C ALA A 47 -4.44 -9.22 20.48
N LEU A 48 -4.07 -8.11 19.85
CA LEU A 48 -3.01 -7.21 20.33
C LEU A 48 -3.38 -6.55 21.67
N MET A 49 -4.61 -6.06 21.83
CA MET A 49 -5.08 -5.45 23.09
C MET A 49 -5.07 -6.45 24.26
N ARG A 50 -5.35 -7.74 24.00
CA ARG A 50 -5.22 -8.79 25.03
C ARG A 50 -3.77 -9.11 25.36
N GLN A 51 -2.89 -9.07 24.36
CA GLN A 51 -1.49 -9.39 24.51
C GLN A 51 -0.72 -8.27 25.23
N TYR A 52 -1.10 -7.02 25.00
CA TYR A 52 -0.52 -5.82 25.59
C TYR A 52 -1.61 -5.01 26.30
N PRO A 53 -2.12 -5.48 27.45
CA PRO A 53 -3.07 -4.70 28.22
C PRO A 53 -2.37 -3.46 28.76
N ASP A 54 -2.90 -2.28 28.46
CA ASP A 54 -2.45 -1.02 29.07
C ASP A 54 -2.65 -1.14 30.59
N ARG A 55 -1.54 -1.38 31.31
CA ARG A 55 -1.49 -1.22 32.76
C ARG A 55 -0.97 0.18 33.02
N GLU A 56 -1.82 1.02 33.60
CA GLU A 56 -1.36 2.27 34.20
C GLU A 56 -0.38 1.93 35.34
N ALA A 57 0.78 2.59 35.32
CA ALA A 57 1.79 2.51 36.37
C ALA A 57 1.39 3.37 37.58
#